data_AF-A0A502EIJ4-F1
#
_entry.id   AF-A0A502EIJ4-F1
#
_cell.length_a   1.000
_cell.length_b   1.000
_cell.length_c   1.000
_cell.angle_alpha   90.00
_cell.angle_beta   90.00
_cell.angle_gamma   90.00
#
_symmetry.space_group_name_H-M   'P 1'
#
loop_
_entity.id
_entity.type
_entity.pdbx_description
1 polymer ?
#
loop_
_entity_poly.entity_id
_entity_poly.type
_entity_poly.pdbx_seq_one_letter_code
_entity_poly.pdbx_strand_id
1 'polypeptide(L)'
;MKTDKLNNKYTPKEQADSFVFRRKLSSKETKDSVDQLNQARKNKKEQLGESQALYARVKQLQFQMEDYAKSEVYREDLTFANFLRKYIRLRYKIQKDFAKDIRISPTELSSILTSGRSPGKKMIVRLELHSNNAIPAVSWYKLWEKEKEYELKTDKKIRTQEQKNVQNRLIYDF
;
A
#
# COMPACT_ATOMS: atom_id res chain seq x y z
N MET A 1 -25.23 38.47 -11.65
CA MET A 1 -24.57 38.22 -10.35
C MET A 1 -25.64 37.89 -9.32
N LYS A 2 -25.46 36.82 -8.51
CA LYS A 2 -26.41 36.32 -7.50
C LYS A 2 -26.16 36.92 -6.11
N THR A 3 -25.92 38.22 -6.01
CA THR A 3 -25.60 38.88 -4.72
C THR A 3 -26.82 38.94 -3.80
N ASP A 4 -28.02 39.16 -4.35
CA ASP A 4 -29.26 39.26 -3.56
C ASP A 4 -29.67 37.96 -2.87
N LYS A 5 -29.32 36.80 -3.45
CA LYS A 5 -29.64 35.49 -2.85
C LYS A 5 -28.76 35.12 -1.67
N LEU A 6 -27.54 35.66 -1.59
CA LEU A 6 -26.61 35.42 -0.49
C LEU A 6 -26.93 36.30 0.72
N ASN A 7 -27.26 37.58 0.49
CA ASN A 7 -27.64 38.52 1.54
C ASN A 7 -28.95 38.16 2.25
N ASN A 8 -29.88 37.49 1.56
CA ASN A 8 -31.12 37.01 2.18
C ASN A 8 -30.94 35.73 3.02
N LYS A 9 -29.82 35.00 2.87
CA LYS A 9 -29.64 33.67 3.48
C LYS A 9 -28.54 33.63 4.55
N TYR A 10 -27.55 34.51 4.45
CA TYR A 10 -26.41 34.56 5.36
C TYR A 10 -26.13 36.00 5.77
N THR A 11 -25.88 36.18 7.06
CA THR A 11 -25.46 37.48 7.60
C THR A 11 -24.12 37.91 6.99
N PRO A 12 -23.83 39.22 6.93
CA PRO A 12 -22.54 39.71 6.46
C PRO A 12 -21.34 39.08 7.19
N LYS A 13 -21.52 38.71 8.46
CA LYS A 13 -20.51 38.02 9.28
C LYS A 13 -20.28 36.58 8.81
N GLU A 14 -21.34 35.81 8.57
CA GLU A 14 -21.23 34.43 8.04
C GLU A 14 -20.64 34.41 6.63
N GLN A 15 -20.94 35.42 5.81
CA GLN A 15 -20.33 35.57 4.49
C GLN A 15 -18.83 35.86 4.60
N ALA A 16 -18.42 36.73 5.52
CA ALA A 16 -17.00 37.02 5.77
C ALA A 16 -16.25 35.80 6.34
N ASP A 17 -16.84 35.08 7.29
CA ASP A 17 -16.24 33.89 7.89
C ASP A 17 -16.12 32.71 6.89
N SER A 18 -16.98 32.66 5.87
CA SER A 18 -16.88 31.68 4.79
C SER A 18 -15.73 31.97 3.81
N PHE A 19 -15.17 33.18 3.83
CA PHE A 19 -14.19 33.63 2.87
C PHE A 19 -12.77 33.19 3.29
N VAL A 20 -12.31 32.07 2.73
CA VAL A 20 -10.94 31.56 2.99
C VAL A 20 -9.92 32.31 2.13
N PHE A 21 -9.17 33.23 2.73
CA PHE A 21 -8.05 33.88 2.07
C PHE A 21 -6.91 32.89 1.81
N ARG A 22 -6.66 32.56 0.53
CA ARG A 22 -5.49 31.79 0.12
C ARG A 22 -4.23 32.65 0.23
N ARG A 23 -3.62 32.68 1.42
CA ARG A 23 -2.34 33.33 1.68
C ARG A 23 -1.23 32.27 1.79
N LYS A 24 -0.06 32.54 1.20
CA LYS A 24 1.14 31.74 1.46
C LYS A 24 1.68 32.10 2.85
N LEU A 25 2.00 31.08 3.64
CA LEU A 25 2.64 31.27 4.94
C LEU A 25 4.01 31.94 4.75
N SER A 26 4.36 32.85 5.65
CA SER A 26 5.74 33.34 5.74
C SER A 26 6.67 32.22 6.19
N SER A 27 7.99 32.40 6.05
CA SER A 27 8.99 31.42 6.49
C SER A 27 8.85 31.10 7.99
N LYS A 28 8.58 32.12 8.82
CA LYS A 28 8.34 31.96 10.26
C LYS A 28 7.06 31.18 10.55
N GLU A 29 5.95 31.56 9.95
CA GLU A 29 4.66 30.86 10.14
C GLU A 29 4.70 29.41 9.63
N THR A 30 5.46 29.14 8.57
CA THR A 30 5.69 27.78 8.08
C THR A 30 6.45 26.95 9.11
N LYS A 31 7.50 27.52 9.69
CA LYS A 31 8.29 26.85 10.74
C LYS A 31 7.43 26.58 11.98
N ASP A 32 6.71 27.58 12.45
CA ASP A 32 5.82 27.47 13.61
C ASP A 32 4.71 26.42 13.36
N SER A 33 4.14 26.40 12.15
CA SER A 33 3.15 25.39 11.77
C SER A 33 3.74 23.98 11.73
N VAL A 34 4.95 23.80 11.20
CA VAL A 34 5.66 22.51 11.20
C VAL A 34 5.93 22.05 12.64
N ASP A 35 6.36 22.96 13.51
CA ASP A 35 6.65 22.67 14.91
C ASP A 35 5.37 22.28 15.66
N GLN A 36 4.27 23.00 15.46
CA GLN A 36 2.95 22.64 16.00
C GLN A 36 2.47 21.28 15.51
N LEU A 37 2.61 20.97 14.23
CA LEU A 37 2.27 19.66 13.67
C LEU A 37 3.14 18.55 14.28
N ASN A 38 4.43 18.79 14.46
CA ASN A 38 5.35 17.84 15.07
C ASN A 38 5.01 17.59 16.55
N GLN A 39 4.68 18.64 17.30
CA GLN A 39 4.21 18.51 18.69
C GLN A 39 2.89 17.73 18.76
N ALA A 40 1.91 18.06 17.92
CA ALA A 40 0.64 17.34 17.88
C ALA A 40 0.83 15.85 17.54
N ARG A 41 1.72 15.53 16.59
CA ARG A 41 2.10 14.16 16.26
C ARG A 41 2.76 13.44 17.44
N LYS A 42 3.65 14.12 18.16
CA LYS A 42 4.34 13.58 19.34
C LYS A 42 3.33 13.25 20.45
N ASN A 43 2.44 14.19 20.78
CA ASN A 43 1.40 14.00 21.80
C ASN A 43 0.47 12.84 21.42
N LYS A 44 0.04 12.75 20.15
CA LYS A 44 -0.75 11.62 19.66
C LYS A 44 -0.01 10.29 19.78
N LYS A 45 1.29 10.27 19.51
CA LYS A 45 2.12 9.07 19.64
C LYS A 45 2.26 8.62 21.09
N GLU A 46 2.38 9.55 22.03
CA GLU A 46 2.46 9.28 23.47
C GLU A 46 1.13 8.76 24.04
N GLN A 47 0.00 9.15 23.45
CA GLN A 47 -1.34 8.73 23.84
C GLN A 47 -1.79 7.39 23.21
N LEU A 48 -1.08 6.88 22.19
CA LEU A 48 -1.44 5.65 21.50
C LEU A 48 -1.00 4.42 22.30
N GLY A 49 -1.96 3.55 22.60
CA GLY A 49 -1.64 2.22 23.13
C GLY A 49 -0.89 1.36 22.10
N GLU A 50 -0.13 0.37 22.55
CA GLU A 50 0.67 -0.49 21.68
C GLU A 50 -0.17 -1.19 20.59
N SER A 51 -1.37 -1.63 20.94
CA SER A 51 -2.32 -2.27 20.02
C SER A 51 -2.83 -1.32 18.94
N GLN A 52 -3.15 -0.07 19.31
CA GLN A 52 -3.57 0.97 18.37
C GLN A 52 -2.42 1.38 17.44
N ALA A 53 -1.21 1.50 17.98
CA ALA A 53 -0.01 1.77 17.19
C ALA A 53 0.31 0.63 16.22
N LEU A 54 0.10 -0.63 16.61
CA LEU A 54 0.23 -1.78 15.72
C LEU A 54 -0.84 -1.75 14.61
N TYR A 55 -2.10 -1.53 14.98
CA TYR A 55 -3.20 -1.43 14.02
C TYR A 55 -2.96 -0.33 12.98
N ALA A 56 -2.53 0.86 13.41
CA ALA A 56 -2.18 1.95 12.52
C ALA A 56 -1.08 1.58 11.54
N ARG A 57 -0.03 0.87 11.98
CA ARG A 57 1.05 0.38 11.11
C ARG A 57 0.58 -0.68 10.11
N VAL A 58 -0.30 -1.59 10.53
CA VAL A 58 -0.91 -2.59 9.63
C VAL A 58 -1.77 -1.89 8.57
N LYS A 59 -2.57 -0.90 8.97
CA LYS A 59 -3.40 -0.10 8.03
C LYS A 59 -2.57 0.74 7.08
N GLN A 60 -1.49 1.34 7.56
CA GLN A 60 -0.54 2.03 6.69
C GLN A 60 0.02 1.08 5.61
N LEU A 61 0.40 -0.14 6.00
CA LEU A 61 0.88 -1.14 5.05
C LEU A 61 -0.21 -1.51 4.05
N GLN A 62 -1.45 -1.73 4.51
CA GLN A 62 -2.60 -2.00 3.64
C GLN A 62 -2.76 -0.92 2.57
N PHE A 63 -2.79 0.35 2.95
CA PHE A 63 -2.97 1.46 2.00
C PHE A 63 -1.81 1.54 1.00
N GLN A 64 -0.57 1.34 1.45
CA GLN A 64 0.58 1.28 0.55
C GLN A 64 0.46 0.13 -0.47
N MET A 65 -0.06 -1.02 -0.06
CA MET A 65 -0.29 -2.15 -0.97
C MET A 65 -1.38 -1.81 -1.99
N GLU A 66 -2.47 -1.18 -1.55
CA GLU A 66 -3.60 -0.82 -2.42
C GLU A 66 -3.23 0.28 -3.42
N ASP A 67 -2.53 1.32 -2.98
CA ASP A 67 -2.04 2.40 -3.83
C ASP A 67 -1.06 1.85 -4.87
N TYR A 68 -0.14 0.98 -4.45
CA TYR A 68 0.76 0.35 -5.39
C TYR A 68 0.04 -0.60 -6.34
N ALA A 69 -0.91 -1.41 -5.87
CA ALA A 69 -1.68 -2.29 -6.75
C ALA A 69 -2.41 -1.52 -7.86
N LYS A 70 -2.89 -0.31 -7.57
CA LYS A 70 -3.57 0.58 -8.53
C LYS A 70 -2.62 1.31 -9.49
N SER A 71 -1.32 1.39 -9.20
CA SER A 71 -0.39 2.09 -10.10
C SER A 71 -0.24 1.35 -11.42
N GLU A 72 0.05 2.04 -12.51
CA GLU A 72 0.35 1.37 -13.80
C GLU A 72 1.82 0.93 -13.88
N VAL A 73 2.69 1.64 -13.16
CA VAL A 73 4.14 1.43 -13.20
C VAL A 73 4.53 0.32 -12.22
N TYR A 74 5.23 -0.68 -12.74
CA TYR A 74 5.91 -1.70 -11.93
C TYR A 74 7.17 -1.12 -11.26
N ARG A 75 7.37 -1.48 -9.99
CA ARG A 75 8.51 -1.04 -9.19
C ARG A 75 9.12 -2.23 -8.45
N GLU A 76 10.38 -2.52 -8.75
CA GLU A 76 11.14 -3.64 -8.15
C GLU A 76 11.33 -3.47 -6.63
N ASP A 77 11.29 -2.24 -6.11
CA ASP A 77 11.36 -1.98 -4.67
C ASP A 77 10.04 -2.24 -3.94
N LEU A 78 8.93 -2.42 -4.67
CA LEU A 78 7.58 -2.62 -4.15
C LEU A 78 7.04 -4.04 -4.45
N THR A 79 7.89 -5.05 -4.29
CA THR A 79 7.52 -6.46 -4.46
C THR A 79 6.68 -7.02 -3.29
N PHE A 80 5.90 -8.07 -3.55
CA PHE A 80 5.28 -8.95 -2.56
C PHE A 80 6.26 -9.32 -1.45
N ALA A 81 7.47 -9.74 -1.81
CA ALA A 81 8.51 -10.07 -0.84
C ALA A 81 8.88 -8.87 0.05
N ASN A 82 8.98 -7.66 -0.52
CA ASN A 82 9.27 -6.45 0.25
C ASN A 82 8.12 -6.04 1.17
N PHE A 83 6.87 -6.13 0.72
CA PHE A 83 5.71 -5.93 1.58
C PHE A 83 5.64 -6.97 2.69
N LEU A 84 5.91 -8.24 2.40
CA LEU A 84 5.95 -9.30 3.39
C LEU A 84 7.06 -9.06 4.43
N ARG A 85 8.26 -8.61 4.03
CA ARG A 85 9.32 -8.20 4.97
C ARG A 85 8.86 -7.08 5.89
N LYS A 86 8.19 -6.06 5.36
CA LYS A 86 7.64 -4.94 6.15
C LYS A 86 6.62 -5.45 7.16
N TYR A 87 5.73 -6.35 6.73
CA TYR A 87 4.72 -6.97 7.57
C TYR A 87 5.32 -7.78 8.73
N ILE A 88 6.28 -8.66 8.44
CA ILE A 88 6.97 -9.47 9.45
C ILE A 88 7.61 -8.57 10.51
N ARG A 89 8.29 -7.49 10.09
CA ARG A 89 8.95 -6.53 10.99
C ARG A 89 8.00 -5.76 11.90
N LEU A 90 6.69 -5.81 11.68
CA LEU A 90 5.71 -5.15 12.57
C LEU A 90 5.70 -5.78 13.97
N ARG A 91 5.94 -7.09 14.06
CA ARG A 91 5.85 -7.85 15.33
C ARG A 91 7.01 -8.82 15.57
N TYR A 92 7.76 -9.19 14.55
CA TYR A 92 8.79 -10.22 14.64
C TYR A 92 10.19 -9.66 14.41
N LYS A 93 11.11 -10.04 15.29
CA LYS A 93 12.56 -9.85 15.09
C LYS A 93 13.17 -10.98 14.26
N ILE A 94 12.62 -12.19 14.38
CA ILE A 94 13.13 -13.42 13.77
C ILE A 94 12.08 -14.00 12.82
N GLN A 95 12.45 -14.25 11.57
CA GLN A 95 11.53 -14.77 10.53
C GLN A 95 11.01 -16.18 10.85
N LYS A 96 11.78 -16.99 11.58
CA LYS A 96 11.40 -18.34 12.00
C LYS A 96 10.16 -18.35 12.90
N ASP A 97 10.03 -17.34 13.77
CA ASP A 97 8.88 -17.22 14.68
C ASP A 97 7.61 -16.89 13.89
N PHE A 98 7.73 -15.97 12.94
CA PHE A 98 6.63 -15.68 12.02
C PHE A 98 6.21 -16.93 11.21
N ALA A 99 7.18 -17.66 10.65
CA ALA A 99 6.90 -18.88 9.89
C ALA A 99 6.12 -19.91 10.73
N LYS A 100 6.47 -20.05 12.01
CA LYS A 100 5.77 -20.91 12.97
C LYS A 100 4.32 -20.44 13.17
N ASP A 101 4.09 -19.16 13.39
CA ASP A 101 2.76 -18.61 13.67
C ASP A 101 1.78 -18.77 12.50
N ILE A 102 2.26 -18.63 11.26
CA ILE A 102 1.46 -18.88 10.06
C ILE A 102 1.62 -20.30 9.50
N ARG A 103 2.21 -21.22 10.27
CA ARG A 103 2.38 -22.65 9.96
C ARG A 103 2.98 -22.94 8.58
N ILE A 104 4.01 -22.20 8.18
CA ILE A 104 4.81 -22.46 6.96
C ILE A 104 6.23 -22.89 7.33
N SER A 105 6.91 -23.61 6.45
CA SER A 105 8.30 -23.97 6.72
C SER A 105 9.21 -22.74 6.60
N PRO A 106 10.26 -22.62 7.42
CA PRO A 106 11.24 -21.53 7.28
C PRO A 106 11.89 -21.48 5.89
N THR A 107 12.10 -22.64 5.27
CA THR A 107 12.65 -22.76 3.90
C THR A 107 11.70 -22.21 2.86
N GLU A 108 10.40 -22.53 2.95
CA GLU A 108 9.37 -21.98 2.06
C GLU A 108 9.30 -20.46 2.20
N LEU A 109 9.26 -19.94 3.43
CA LEU A 109 9.29 -18.50 3.68
C LEU A 109 10.53 -17.84 3.08
N SER A 110 11.72 -18.43 3.31
CA SER A 110 12.99 -17.91 2.79
C SER A 110 13.00 -17.87 1.25
N SER A 111 12.48 -18.92 0.59
CA SER A 111 12.38 -18.98 -0.87
C SER A 111 11.42 -17.93 -1.41
N ILE A 112 10.28 -17.70 -0.76
CA ILE A 112 9.34 -16.63 -1.16
C ILE A 112 10.00 -15.26 -1.03
N LEU A 113 10.74 -15.03 0.06
CA LEU A 113 11.41 -13.74 0.28
C LEU A 113 12.57 -13.52 -0.69
N THR A 114 13.34 -14.56 -1.02
CA THR A 114 14.64 -14.41 -1.70
C THR A 114 14.58 -14.74 -3.19
N SER A 115 13.87 -15.80 -3.58
CA SER A 115 13.88 -16.32 -4.95
C SER A 115 12.62 -15.97 -5.75
N GLY A 116 11.73 -15.12 -5.21
CA GLY A 116 10.48 -14.75 -5.88
C GLY A 116 9.53 -15.93 -6.10
N ARG A 117 9.67 -17.00 -5.31
CA ARG A 117 8.77 -18.16 -5.38
C ARG A 117 7.33 -17.69 -5.14
N SER A 118 6.40 -18.22 -5.94
CA SER A 118 4.98 -17.92 -5.77
C SER A 118 4.51 -18.26 -4.35
N PRO A 119 3.83 -17.32 -3.65
CA PRO A 119 3.16 -17.65 -2.42
C PRO A 119 2.02 -18.63 -2.71
N GLY A 120 1.88 -19.66 -1.89
CA GLY A 120 0.75 -20.59 -2.00
C GLY A 120 -0.56 -19.94 -1.55
N LYS A 121 -1.70 -20.34 -2.11
CA LYS A 121 -3.04 -19.84 -1.71
C LYS A 121 -3.26 -19.92 -0.19
N LYS A 122 -2.85 -21.02 0.44
CA LYS A 122 -2.93 -21.23 1.89
C LYS A 122 -2.14 -20.16 2.67
N MET A 123 -0.96 -19.76 2.19
CA MET A 123 -0.16 -18.73 2.84
C MET A 123 -0.85 -17.37 2.76
N ILE A 124 -1.36 -16.99 1.59
CA ILE A 124 -2.07 -15.71 1.39
C ILE A 124 -3.27 -15.60 2.34
N VAL A 125 -4.09 -16.65 2.44
CA VAL A 125 -5.23 -16.68 3.38
C VAL A 125 -4.75 -16.57 4.83
N ARG A 126 -3.65 -17.23 5.20
CA ARG A 126 -3.10 -17.13 6.55
C ARG A 126 -2.56 -15.73 6.87
N LEU A 127 -2.03 -14.99 5.88
CA LEU A 127 -1.62 -13.58 6.08
C LEU A 127 -2.81 -12.68 6.42
N GLU A 128 -3.95 -12.90 5.75
CA GLU A 128 -5.20 -12.20 6.07
C GLU A 128 -5.64 -12.49 7.51
N LEU A 129 -5.75 -13.76 7.88
CA LEU A 129 -6.15 -14.17 9.23
C LEU A 129 -5.17 -13.67 10.30
N HIS A 130 -3.86 -13.75 10.04
CA HIS A 130 -2.82 -13.25 10.94
C HIS A 130 -2.86 -11.72 11.10
N SER A 131 -3.34 -11.00 10.08
CA SER A 131 -3.59 -9.56 10.16
C SER A 131 -4.89 -9.19 10.87
N ASN A 132 -5.62 -10.16 11.43
CA ASN A 132 -6.98 -9.99 11.94
C ASN A 132 -7.91 -9.37 10.89
N ASN A 133 -7.82 -9.86 9.65
CA ASN A 133 -8.55 -9.39 8.47
C ASN A 133 -8.32 -7.90 8.12
N ALA A 134 -7.27 -7.28 8.68
CA ALA A 134 -6.94 -5.90 8.35
C ALA A 134 -6.40 -5.75 6.93
N ILE A 135 -5.70 -6.78 6.41
CA ILE A 135 -5.20 -6.84 5.03
C ILE A 135 -5.84 -8.06 4.34
N PRO A 136 -6.79 -7.85 3.41
CA PRO A 136 -7.44 -8.95 2.69
C PRO A 136 -6.45 -9.80 1.87
N ALA A 137 -6.73 -11.10 1.72
CA ALA A 137 -5.92 -11.99 0.87
C ALA A 137 -5.80 -11.49 -0.57
N VAL A 138 -6.84 -10.84 -1.09
CA VAL A 138 -6.85 -10.25 -2.44
C VAL A 138 -5.77 -9.16 -2.56
N SER A 139 -5.55 -8.34 -1.52
CA SER A 139 -4.51 -7.31 -1.55
C SER A 139 -3.12 -7.93 -1.64
N TRP A 140 -2.88 -9.02 -0.92
CA TRP A 140 -1.64 -9.79 -1.03
C TRP A 140 -1.45 -10.41 -2.42
N TYR A 141 -2.52 -11.00 -2.98
CA TYR A 141 -2.48 -11.62 -4.30
C TYR A 141 -2.18 -10.60 -5.40
N LYS A 142 -2.81 -9.43 -5.37
CA LYS A 142 -2.59 -8.35 -6.35
C LYS A 142 -1.14 -7.89 -6.45
N LEU A 143 -0.41 -7.86 -5.34
CA LEU A 143 1.03 -7.56 -5.36
C LEU A 143 1.81 -8.58 -6.18
N TRP A 144 1.53 -9.87 -5.93
CA TRP A 144 2.20 -10.97 -6.61
C TRP A 144 1.79 -11.04 -8.09
N GLU A 145 0.50 -10.85 -8.40
CA GLU A 145 -0.01 -10.79 -9.76
C GLU A 145 0.70 -9.70 -10.57
N LYS A 146 0.87 -8.51 -9.99
CA LYS A 146 1.56 -7.40 -10.64
C LYS A 146 3.03 -7.69 -10.99
N GLU A 147 3.74 -8.42 -10.13
CA GLU A 147 5.09 -8.91 -10.46
C GLU A 147 5.05 -9.87 -11.65
N LYS A 148 4.11 -10.81 -11.65
CA LYS A 148 3.98 -11.81 -12.72
C LYS A 148 3.56 -11.19 -14.05
N GLU A 149 2.70 -10.19 -14.03
CA GLU A 149 2.40 -9.41 -15.22
C GLU A 149 3.66 -8.77 -15.81
N TYR A 150 4.49 -8.16 -14.96
CA TYR A 150 5.74 -7.54 -15.42
C TYR A 150 6.72 -8.57 -16.00
N GLU A 151 6.92 -9.70 -15.31
CA GLU A 151 7.74 -10.80 -15.81
C GLU A 151 7.23 -11.30 -17.18
N LEU A 152 5.92 -11.55 -17.33
CA LEU A 152 5.33 -12.04 -18.58
C LEU A 152 5.39 -11.03 -19.74
N LYS A 153 5.34 -9.72 -19.42
CA LYS A 153 5.45 -8.63 -20.41
C LYS A 153 6.90 -8.44 -20.88
N THR A 154 7.88 -8.68 -20.01
CA THR A 154 9.29 -8.36 -20.29
C THR A 154 10.13 -9.55 -20.70
N ASP A 155 9.71 -10.78 -20.37
CA ASP A 155 10.44 -11.99 -20.75
C ASP A 155 10.32 -12.27 -22.25
N LYS A 156 11.29 -11.78 -23.02
CA LYS A 156 11.39 -12.07 -24.46
C LYS A 156 11.89 -13.49 -24.73
N LYS A 157 12.64 -14.10 -23.81
CA LYS A 157 13.24 -15.42 -24.01
C LYS A 157 12.17 -16.49 -24.05
N ILE A 158 11.24 -16.45 -23.09
CA ILE A 158 10.11 -17.38 -23.06
C ILE A 158 9.24 -17.23 -24.31
N ARG A 159 9.04 -16.00 -24.81
CA ARG A 159 8.28 -15.77 -26.06
C ARG A 159 8.94 -16.44 -27.26
N THR A 160 10.25 -16.27 -27.43
CA THR A 160 10.99 -16.92 -28.53
C THR A 160 10.99 -18.43 -28.39
N GLN A 161 11.10 -18.95 -27.17
CA GLN A 161 11.06 -20.39 -26.90
C GLN A 161 9.70 -21.00 -27.21
N GLU A 162 8.61 -20.37 -26.78
CA GLU A 162 7.26 -20.91 -26.97
C GLU A 162 6.70 -20.64 -28.37
N GLN A 163 7.24 -19.67 -29.11
CA GLN A 163 6.79 -19.32 -30.46
C GLN A 163 6.77 -20.51 -31.43
N LYS A 164 7.74 -21.43 -31.29
CA LYS A 164 7.90 -22.65 -32.10
C LYS A 164 6.89 -23.75 -31.73
N ASN A 165 6.26 -23.65 -30.57
CA ASN A 165 5.23 -24.58 -30.11
C ASN A 165 3.80 -24.16 -30.54
N VAL A 166 3.65 -22.97 -31.13
CA VAL A 166 2.34 -22.42 -31.54
C VAL A 166 2.09 -22.65 -33.03
N GLN A 167 1.01 -23.34 -33.35
CA GLN A 167 0.51 -23.59 -34.71
C GLN A 167 -0.81 -22.84 -34.96
N ASN A 168 -1.18 -22.64 -36.23
CA ASN A 168 -2.46 -22.03 -36.66
C ASN A 168 -2.78 -20.71 -35.94
N ARG A 169 -1.87 -19.73 -36.05
CA ARG A 169 -2.06 -18.43 -35.40
C ARG A 169 -3.31 -17.74 -35.93
N LEU A 170 -4.04 -17.10 -35.03
CA LEU A 170 -5.12 -16.20 -35.38
C LEU A 170 -4.52 -14.94 -36.01
N ILE A 171 -4.56 -14.85 -37.33
CA ILE A 171 -4.11 -13.70 -38.12
C ILE A 171 -5.35 -12.86 -38.41
N TYR A 172 -5.29 -11.57 -38.08
CA TYR A 172 -6.34 -10.61 -38.37
C TYR A 172 -5.71 -9.42 -39.09
N ASP A 173 -6.37 -8.94 -40.15
CA ASP A 173 -6.06 -7.67 -40.80
C ASP A 173 -7.09 -6.62 -40.33
N PHE A 174 -6.63 -5.41 -40.03
CA PHE A 174 -7.45 -4.25 -39.65
C PHE A 174 -7.43 -3.20 -40.76
#